data_AF-A0A532UWT0-F1
#
_entry.id   AF-A0A532UWT0-F1
#
_cell.length_a   1.000
_cell.length_b   1.000
_cell.length_c   1.000
_cell.angle_alpha   90.00
_cell.angle_beta   90.00
_cell.angle_gamma   90.00
#
_symmetry.space_group_name_H-M   'P 1'
#
loop_
_entity.id
_entity.type
_entity.pdbx_description
1 polymer ?
#
loop_
_entity_poly.entity_id
_entity_poly.type
_entity_poly.pdbx_seq_one_letter_code
_entity_poly.pdbx_strand_id
1 'polypeptide(L)'
;MNTFWLKIAALAIAVVAGIIVIGSFTGGDSEPKEPDKTIYDTWEEDDKRLMAEPQFKEPPPAPTAPVQQPEQAAPAPQTVATEPSRPQFKELSVEEDFEAQKLWIWVENQRKMGRLPVMGYGQMVKACRDIIQRWPESKYAFYAKRALADLPERYHKMYNITKEEIDLGNLK
;
A
#
# COMPACT_ATOMS: atom_id res chain seq x y z
N MET A 1 -2.81 -72.22 -12.13
CA MET A 1 -3.08 -70.82 -11.75
C MET A 1 -1.90 -70.16 -11.00
N ASN A 2 -0.64 -70.58 -11.23
CA ASN A 2 0.51 -70.14 -10.40
C ASN A 2 1.54 -69.28 -11.15
N THR A 3 1.58 -69.32 -12.48
CA THR A 3 2.59 -68.60 -13.26
C THR A 3 2.21 -67.15 -13.52
N PHE A 4 0.93 -66.80 -13.42
CA PHE A 4 0.43 -65.45 -13.69
C PHE A 4 0.78 -64.48 -12.54
N TRP A 5 0.50 -64.88 -11.29
CA TRP A 5 0.90 -64.11 -10.10
C TRP A 5 2.42 -64.00 -9.94
N LEU A 6 3.18 -65.05 -10.28
CA LEU A 6 4.64 -65.02 -10.22
C LEU A 6 5.25 -63.98 -11.17
N LYS A 7 4.69 -63.82 -12.38
CA LYS A 7 5.13 -62.81 -13.35
C LYS A 7 4.83 -61.39 -12.88
N ILE A 8 3.67 -61.18 -12.25
CA ILE A 8 3.30 -59.86 -11.69
C ILE A 8 4.22 -59.48 -10.53
N ALA A 9 4.51 -60.41 -9.62
CA ALA A 9 5.43 -60.19 -8.52
C ALA A 9 6.86 -59.86 -9.01
N ALA A 10 7.34 -60.60 -10.02
CA ALA A 10 8.66 -60.34 -10.62
C ALA A 10 8.73 -58.96 -11.29
N LEU A 11 7.66 -58.53 -11.98
CA LEU A 11 7.60 -57.23 -12.63
C LEU A 11 7.56 -56.08 -11.60
N ALA A 12 6.81 -56.24 -10.51
CA ALA A 12 6.75 -55.25 -9.44
C ALA A 12 8.13 -55.02 -8.79
N ILE A 13 8.88 -56.09 -8.53
CA ILE A 13 10.23 -56.00 -7.96
C ILE A 13 11.19 -55.29 -8.93
N ALA A 14 11.11 -55.60 -10.23
CA ALA A 14 11.94 -54.95 -11.23
C ALA A 14 11.66 -53.43 -11.36
N VAL A 15 10.40 -53.01 -11.25
CA VAL A 15 10.03 -51.59 -11.27
C VAL A 15 10.58 -50.86 -10.04
N VAL A 16 10.44 -51.44 -8.85
CA VAL A 16 10.97 -50.83 -7.61
C VAL A 16 12.50 -50.73 -7.66
N ALA A 17 13.18 -51.77 -8.11
CA ALA A 17 14.64 -51.75 -8.30
C ALA A 17 15.06 -50.69 -9.32
N GLY A 18 14.32 -50.54 -10.43
CA GLY A 18 14.56 -49.49 -11.42
C GLY A 18 14.43 -48.07 -10.86
N ILE A 19 13.40 -47.81 -10.03
CA ILE A 19 13.20 -46.50 -9.39
C ILE A 19 14.35 -46.17 -8.44
N ILE A 20 14.81 -47.15 -7.64
CA ILE A 20 15.92 -46.93 -6.70
C ILE A 20 17.22 -46.66 -7.45
N VAL A 21 17.50 -47.41 -8.53
CA VAL A 21 18.72 -47.22 -9.33
C VAL A 21 18.70 -45.86 -10.03
N ILE A 22 17.58 -45.47 -10.65
CA ILE A 22 17.45 -44.14 -11.28
C ILE A 22 17.58 -43.03 -10.24
N GLY A 23 16.88 -43.13 -9.11
CA GLY A 23 16.95 -42.14 -8.03
C GLY A 23 18.35 -41.99 -7.42
N SER A 24 19.12 -43.08 -7.33
CA SER A 24 20.48 -43.06 -6.81
C SER A 24 21.53 -42.50 -7.79
N PHE A 25 21.25 -42.51 -9.10
CA PHE A 25 22.20 -42.04 -10.12
C PHE A 25 21.95 -40.58 -10.56
N THR A 26 20.76 -40.03 -10.30
CA THR A 26 20.44 -38.60 -10.54
C THR A 26 20.50 -37.72 -9.28
N GLY A 27 20.79 -38.29 -8.11
CA GLY A 27 20.94 -37.56 -6.84
C GLY A 27 22.34 -37.02 -6.61
N GLY A 28 22.90 -36.28 -7.56
CA GLY A 28 24.15 -35.52 -7.40
C GLY A 28 23.84 -34.03 -7.27
N ASP A 29 24.25 -33.44 -6.16
CA ASP A 29 24.24 -32.01 -5.82
C ASP A 29 22.90 -31.28 -5.90
N SER A 30 22.27 -31.09 -4.74
CA SER A 30 21.32 -30.01 -4.53
C SER A 30 21.55 -29.47 -3.13
N GLU A 31 22.52 -28.56 -3.01
CA GLU A 31 22.49 -27.58 -1.93
C GLU A 31 21.07 -26.97 -1.88
N PRO A 32 20.45 -26.85 -0.70
CA PRO A 32 19.13 -26.27 -0.60
C PRO A 32 19.23 -24.80 -1.03
N LYS A 33 18.72 -24.47 -2.23
CA LYS A 33 18.46 -23.08 -2.60
C LYS A 33 17.54 -22.51 -1.53
N GLU A 34 18.05 -21.54 -0.77
CA GLU A 34 17.24 -20.79 0.19
C GLU A 34 15.99 -20.28 -0.56
N PRO A 35 14.78 -20.52 -0.03
CA PRO A 35 13.55 -20.12 -0.71
C PRO A 35 13.56 -18.61 -0.92
N ASP A 36 13.16 -18.15 -2.11
CA ASP A 36 13.02 -16.74 -2.41
C ASP A 36 12.12 -16.07 -1.37
N LYS A 37 12.64 -15.01 -0.72
CA LYS A 37 11.94 -14.29 0.36
C LYS A 37 10.58 -13.80 -0.13
N THR A 38 9.54 -14.11 0.63
CA THR A 38 8.18 -13.70 0.33
C THR A 38 7.92 -12.28 0.84
N ILE A 39 6.83 -11.66 0.35
CA ILE A 39 6.37 -10.35 0.86
C ILE A 39 6.18 -10.39 2.39
N TYR A 40 5.79 -11.53 2.95
CA TYR A 40 5.59 -11.73 4.37
C TYR A 40 6.91 -11.71 5.15
N ASP A 41 7.97 -12.33 4.63
CA ASP A 41 9.30 -12.30 5.25
C ASP A 41 9.85 -10.87 5.32
N THR A 42 9.60 -10.09 4.28
CA THR A 42 9.99 -8.67 4.23
C THR A 42 9.21 -7.83 5.25
N TRP A 43 7.92 -8.12 5.44
CA TRP A 43 7.10 -7.42 6.43
C TRP A 43 7.47 -7.77 7.87
N GLU A 44 7.79 -9.03 8.16
CA GLU A 44 8.30 -9.43 9.49
C GLU A 44 9.69 -8.82 9.78
N GLU A 45 10.56 -8.73 8.78
CA GLU A 45 11.85 -8.05 8.90
C GLU A 45 11.66 -6.55 9.18
N ASP A 46 10.71 -5.90 8.49
CA ASP A 46 10.39 -4.49 8.72
C ASP A 46 9.79 -4.23 10.10
N ASP A 47 8.88 -5.08 10.56
CA ASP A 47 8.27 -4.94 11.90
C ASP A 47 9.32 -5.10 13.01
N LYS A 48 10.21 -6.09 12.88
CA LYS A 48 11.36 -6.27 13.79
C LYS A 48 12.31 -5.08 13.78
N ARG A 49 12.58 -4.49 12.61
CA ARG A 49 13.46 -3.33 12.46
C ARG A 49 12.85 -2.07 13.06
N LEU A 50 11.54 -1.87 12.91
CA LEU A 50 10.84 -0.67 13.39
C LEU A 50 10.53 -0.74 14.89
N MET A 51 10.34 -1.95 15.43
CA MET A 51 10.19 -2.21 16.87
C MET A 51 11.53 -2.24 17.62
N ALA A 52 12.67 -2.31 16.90
CA ALA A 52 13.98 -2.25 17.53
C ALA A 52 14.18 -0.87 18.18
N GLU A 53 14.51 -0.87 19.47
CA GLU A 53 14.73 0.36 20.22
C GLU A 53 15.82 1.21 19.54
N PRO A 54 15.57 2.51 19.32
CA PRO A 54 16.58 3.39 18.74
C PRO A 54 17.77 3.49 19.69
N GLN A 55 18.94 3.00 19.27
CA GLN A 55 20.18 3.25 20.00
C GLN A 55 20.56 4.72 19.84
N PHE A 56 20.21 5.54 20.83
CA PHE A 56 20.68 6.91 20.96
C PHE A 56 22.19 6.88 21.22
N LYS A 57 22.99 7.04 20.17
CA LYS A 57 24.35 7.56 20.34
C LYS A 57 24.20 9.05 20.61
N GLU A 58 24.65 9.51 21.78
CA GLU A 58 24.74 10.93 22.09
C GLU A 58 25.41 11.68 20.92
N PRO A 59 24.78 12.74 20.37
CA PRO A 59 25.39 13.49 19.30
C PRO A 59 26.64 14.22 19.83
N PRO A 60 27.76 14.20 19.08
CA PRO A 60 28.88 15.10 19.35
C PRO A 60 28.42 16.56 19.35
N PRO A 61 29.02 17.45 20.16
CA PRO A 61 28.59 18.84 20.26
C PRO A 61 28.65 19.53 18.89
N ALA A 62 27.55 20.21 18.55
CA ALA A 62 27.34 20.84 17.25
C ALA A 62 28.39 21.92 16.95
N PRO A 63 29.01 21.94 15.75
CA PRO A 63 29.58 23.17 15.22
C PRO A 63 28.44 24.06 14.69
N THR A 64 28.37 25.26 15.24
CA THR A 64 27.56 26.38 14.74
C THR A 64 27.98 26.75 13.32
N ALA A 65 27.11 26.46 12.34
CA ALA A 65 27.19 27.02 10.99
C ALA A 65 25.77 27.38 10.51
N PRO A 66 25.61 28.52 9.81
CA PRO A 66 24.30 29.11 9.53
C PRO A 66 23.51 28.27 8.52
N VAL A 67 22.22 28.08 8.81
CA VAL A 67 21.27 27.42 7.94
C VAL A 67 21.06 28.30 6.70
N GLN A 68 21.55 27.85 5.54
CA GLN A 68 21.12 28.39 4.24
C GLN A 68 19.67 27.95 3.99
N GLN A 69 18.81 28.95 3.91
CA GLN A 69 17.41 28.89 3.52
C GLN A 69 17.29 28.47 2.05
N PRO A 70 16.47 27.46 1.68
CA PRO A 70 16.15 27.22 0.29
C PRO A 70 15.32 28.37 -0.27
N GLU A 71 15.79 28.86 -1.40
CA GLU A 71 15.36 30.04 -2.13
C GLU A 71 13.88 30.02 -2.55
N GLN A 72 13.27 31.17 -2.35
CA GLN A 72 11.97 31.60 -2.81
C GLN A 72 11.96 31.67 -4.35
N ALA A 73 11.29 30.72 -5.01
CA ALA A 73 11.05 30.82 -6.45
C ALA A 73 9.94 31.84 -6.74
N ALA A 74 10.28 32.83 -7.56
CA ALA A 74 9.45 33.96 -7.98
C ALA A 74 8.20 33.55 -8.78
N PRO A 75 7.14 34.41 -8.80
CA PRO A 75 5.84 34.09 -9.37
C PRO A 75 5.84 34.16 -10.91
N ALA A 76 5.26 33.14 -11.55
CA ALA A 76 4.91 33.20 -12.98
C ALA A 76 3.58 33.95 -13.18
N PRO A 77 3.42 34.70 -14.29
CA PRO A 77 2.28 35.60 -14.51
C PRO A 77 0.96 34.85 -14.66
N GLN A 78 -0.04 35.39 -13.94
CA GLN A 78 -1.42 34.93 -13.90
C GLN A 78 -2.07 35.05 -15.28
N THR A 79 -2.47 33.92 -15.86
CA THR A 79 -3.48 33.90 -16.91
C THR A 79 -4.85 33.87 -16.23
N VAL A 80 -5.63 34.92 -16.48
CA VAL A 80 -6.99 35.10 -15.98
C VAL A 80 -7.88 34.07 -16.67
N ALA A 81 -8.01 32.89 -16.06
CA ALA A 81 -9.01 31.91 -16.43
C ALA A 81 -10.23 32.12 -15.52
N THR A 82 -11.34 32.53 -16.12
CA THR A 82 -12.69 32.66 -15.57
C THR A 82 -12.92 31.76 -14.36
N GLU A 83 -13.00 32.35 -13.16
CA GLU A 83 -13.20 31.60 -11.93
C GLU A 83 -14.57 30.90 -11.98
N PRO A 84 -14.65 29.56 -12.02
CA PRO A 84 -15.86 28.90 -11.53
C PRO A 84 -16.00 29.30 -10.06
N SER A 85 -17.24 29.54 -9.62
CA SER A 85 -17.57 29.86 -8.22
C SER A 85 -16.76 28.99 -7.27
N ARG A 86 -15.74 29.57 -6.63
CA ARG A 86 -14.88 28.79 -5.74
C ARG A 86 -15.73 28.42 -4.53
N PRO A 87 -15.86 27.12 -4.20
CA PRO A 87 -16.53 26.72 -2.96
C PRO A 87 -15.87 27.44 -1.79
N GLN A 88 -16.67 28.16 -1.00
CA GLN A 88 -16.19 28.81 0.22
C GLN A 88 -15.98 27.71 1.27
N PHE A 89 -14.71 27.47 1.62
CA PHE A 89 -14.33 26.54 2.67
C PHE A 89 -14.07 27.27 3.97
N LYS A 90 -14.36 26.62 5.09
CA LYS A 90 -13.95 27.12 6.40
C LYS A 90 -12.42 27.02 6.50
N GLU A 91 -11.78 28.13 6.85
CA GLU A 91 -10.36 28.11 7.19
C GLU A 91 -10.18 27.38 8.52
N LEU A 92 -9.30 26.37 8.52
CA LEU A 92 -8.99 25.57 9.71
C LEU A 92 -7.86 26.23 10.50
N SER A 93 -7.71 25.84 11.77
CA SER A 93 -6.51 26.21 12.52
C SER A 93 -5.26 25.65 11.84
N VAL A 94 -4.10 26.23 12.09
CA VAL A 94 -2.83 25.81 11.45
C VAL A 94 -2.52 24.34 11.76
N GLU A 95 -2.83 23.90 12.98
CA GLU A 95 -2.66 22.52 13.42
C GLU A 95 -3.61 21.58 12.69
N GLU A 96 -4.89 21.93 12.61
CA GLU A 96 -5.91 21.15 11.91
C GLU A 96 -5.67 21.09 10.40
N ASP A 97 -5.21 22.19 9.78
CA ASP A 97 -4.85 22.22 8.36
C ASP A 97 -3.66 21.30 8.09
N PHE A 98 -2.65 21.29 8.97
CA PHE A 98 -1.49 20.39 8.85
C PHE A 98 -1.88 18.92 9.01
N GLU A 99 -2.71 18.59 9.99
CA GLU A 99 -3.21 17.23 10.19
C GLU A 99 -4.02 16.75 8.99
N ALA A 100 -4.95 17.57 8.51
CA ALA A 100 -5.77 17.26 7.36
C ALA A 100 -4.95 17.14 6.08
N GLN A 101 -3.92 17.98 5.91
CA GLN A 101 -2.97 17.87 4.80
C GLN A 101 -2.19 16.55 4.84
N LYS A 102 -1.67 16.16 6.01
CA LYS A 102 -0.94 14.89 6.18
C LYS A 102 -1.84 13.70 5.84
N LEU A 103 -3.09 13.73 6.30
CA LEU A 103 -4.07 12.68 6.02
C LEU A 103 -4.45 12.65 4.53
N TRP A 104 -4.55 13.82 3.89
CA TRP A 104 -4.77 13.92 2.45
C TRP A 104 -3.61 13.35 1.63
N ILE A 105 -2.36 13.66 1.98
CA ILE A 105 -1.17 13.08 1.32
C ILE A 105 -1.18 11.55 1.46
N TRP A 106 -1.59 11.04 2.63
CA TRP A 106 -1.75 9.60 2.83
C TRP A 106 -2.83 9.01 1.90
N VAL A 107 -4.00 9.64 1.80
CA VAL A 107 -5.07 9.25 0.87
C VAL A 107 -4.57 9.19 -0.57
N GLU A 108 -3.84 10.20 -1.03
CA GLU A 108 -3.26 10.21 -2.38
C GLU A 108 -2.33 9.02 -2.63
N ASN A 109 -1.48 8.69 -1.65
CA ASN A 109 -0.59 7.55 -1.75
C ASN A 109 -1.38 6.23 -1.78
N GLN A 110 -2.38 6.08 -0.91
CA GLN A 110 -3.27 4.90 -0.90
C GLN A 110 -4.06 4.76 -2.20
N ARG A 111 -4.46 5.87 -2.83
CA ARG A 111 -5.12 5.85 -4.14
C ARG A 111 -4.20 5.35 -5.24
N LYS A 112 -2.91 5.72 -5.20
CA LYS A 112 -1.89 5.20 -6.12
C LYS A 112 -1.68 3.70 -5.88
N MET A 113 -1.55 3.29 -4.61
CA MET A 113 -1.39 1.88 -4.25
C MET A 113 -2.60 1.02 -4.61
N GLY A 114 -3.83 1.53 -4.44
CA GLY A 114 -5.05 0.80 -4.76
C GLY A 114 -5.24 0.52 -6.27
N ARG A 115 -4.44 1.14 -7.14
CA ARG A 115 -4.39 0.82 -8.58
C ARG A 115 -3.54 -0.42 -8.86
N LEU A 116 -2.70 -0.85 -7.91
CA LEU A 116 -1.88 -2.04 -8.06
C LEU A 116 -2.73 -3.30 -7.88
N PRO A 117 -2.46 -4.38 -8.64
CA PRO A 117 -3.14 -5.66 -8.42
C PRO A 117 -2.91 -6.13 -6.99
N VAL A 118 -3.93 -6.75 -6.38
CA VAL A 118 -3.99 -7.22 -4.97
C VAL A 118 -4.18 -6.10 -3.92
N MET A 119 -3.65 -4.91 -4.13
CA MET A 119 -3.83 -3.78 -3.21
C MET A 119 -5.19 -3.10 -3.45
N GLY A 120 -6.05 -3.08 -2.43
CA GLY A 120 -7.39 -2.48 -2.51
C GLY A 120 -7.40 -0.99 -2.13
N TYR A 121 -8.54 -0.32 -2.36
CA TYR A 121 -8.75 1.08 -1.95
C TYR A 121 -9.25 1.22 -0.50
N GLY A 122 -9.28 0.15 0.29
CA GLY A 122 -9.90 0.17 1.63
C GLY A 122 -9.31 1.20 2.59
N GLN A 123 -7.98 1.34 2.61
CA GLN A 123 -7.29 2.34 3.44
C GLN A 123 -7.59 3.77 2.98
N MET A 124 -7.68 3.98 1.66
CA MET A 124 -8.08 5.26 1.08
C MET A 124 -9.50 5.62 1.52
N VAL A 125 -10.46 4.69 1.40
CA VAL A 125 -11.86 4.93 1.77
C VAL A 125 -11.99 5.26 3.26
N LYS A 126 -11.28 4.52 4.13
CA LYS A 126 -11.27 4.79 5.57
C LYS A 126 -10.72 6.18 5.88
N ALA A 127 -9.57 6.54 5.30
CA ALA A 127 -8.96 7.84 5.50
C ALA A 127 -9.84 8.98 4.96
N CYS A 128 -10.52 8.80 3.82
CA CYS A 128 -11.49 9.78 3.31
C CYS A 128 -12.65 9.99 4.30
N ARG A 129 -13.19 8.92 4.90
CA ARG A 129 -14.24 9.01 5.92
C ARG A 129 -13.76 9.77 7.16
N ASP A 130 -12.54 9.50 7.61
CA ASP A 130 -11.94 10.22 8.74
C ASP A 130 -11.83 11.73 8.46
N ILE A 131 -11.40 12.13 7.25
CA ILE A 131 -11.36 13.55 6.86
C ILE A 131 -12.76 14.18 6.88
N ILE A 132 -13.75 13.49 6.32
CA ILE A 132 -15.12 14.00 6.24
C ILE A 132 -15.75 14.14 7.64
N GLN A 133 -15.45 13.21 8.56
CA GLN A 133 -15.97 13.26 9.93
C GLN A 133 -15.30 14.35 10.77
N ARG A 134 -13.97 14.50 10.67
CA ARG A 134 -13.22 15.46 11.48
C ARG A 134 -13.36 16.89 10.98
N TRP A 135 -13.38 17.07 9.66
CA TRP A 135 -13.33 18.39 9.03
C TRP A 135 -14.35 18.53 7.89
N PRO A 136 -15.66 18.38 8.14
CA PRO A 136 -16.70 18.30 7.11
C PRO A 136 -16.82 19.53 6.20
N GLU A 137 -16.45 20.71 6.70
CA GLU A 137 -16.55 22.00 6.00
C GLU A 137 -15.20 22.47 5.40
N SER A 138 -14.18 21.61 5.47
CA SER A 138 -12.84 21.92 4.97
C SER A 138 -12.70 21.66 3.47
N LYS A 139 -11.68 22.28 2.87
CA LYS A 139 -11.22 21.94 1.50
C LYS A 139 -10.90 20.45 1.35
N TYR A 140 -10.42 19.80 2.41
CA TYR A 140 -10.04 18.39 2.38
C TYR A 140 -11.25 17.46 2.38
N ALA A 141 -12.34 17.81 3.06
CA ALA A 141 -13.58 17.04 2.97
C ALA A 141 -14.12 17.03 1.54
N PHE A 142 -14.08 18.18 0.84
CA PHE A 142 -14.43 18.24 -0.58
C PHE A 142 -13.55 17.32 -1.42
N TYR A 143 -12.23 17.36 -1.21
CA TYR A 143 -11.31 16.47 -1.93
C TYR A 143 -11.51 14.99 -1.61
N ALA A 144 -11.80 14.64 -0.35
CA ALA A 144 -12.10 13.28 0.08
C ALA A 144 -13.38 12.75 -0.56
N LYS A 145 -14.46 13.54 -0.55
CA LYS A 145 -15.73 13.20 -1.24
C LYS A 145 -15.51 12.99 -2.73
N ARG A 146 -14.76 13.89 -3.38
CA ARG A 146 -14.41 13.76 -4.81
C ARG A 146 -13.57 12.50 -5.08
N ALA A 147 -12.63 12.17 -4.21
CA ALA A 147 -11.80 10.97 -4.34
C ALA A 147 -12.61 9.68 -4.20
N LEU A 148 -13.63 9.68 -3.34
CA LEU A 148 -14.60 8.57 -3.23
C LEU A 148 -15.49 8.48 -4.47
N ALA A 149 -15.96 9.61 -5.00
CA ALA A 149 -16.82 9.67 -6.19
C ALA A 149 -16.11 9.18 -7.46
N ASP A 150 -14.79 9.35 -7.54
CA ASP A 150 -13.98 8.96 -8.69
C ASP A 150 -13.59 7.46 -8.69
N LEU A 151 -13.99 6.70 -7.66
CA LEU A 151 -13.73 5.27 -7.65
C LEU A 151 -14.58 4.53 -8.70
N PRO A 152 -14.07 3.44 -9.28
CA PRO A 152 -14.89 2.55 -10.10
C PRO A 152 -16.07 1.97 -9.30
N GLU A 153 -17.24 1.83 -9.94
CA GLU A 153 -18.49 1.37 -9.30
C GLU A 153 -18.35 0.02 -8.56
N ARG A 154 -17.45 -0.86 -9.03
CA ARG A 154 -17.12 -2.11 -8.33
C ARG A 154 -16.70 -1.88 -6.87
N TYR A 155 -15.93 -0.82 -6.60
CA TYR A 155 -15.46 -0.48 -5.27
C TYR A 155 -16.51 0.28 -4.45
N HIS A 156 -17.45 0.97 -5.11
CA HIS A 156 -18.59 1.57 -4.42
C HIS A 156 -19.42 0.49 -3.75
N LYS A 157 -19.67 -0.63 -4.45
CA LYS A 157 -20.36 -1.80 -3.90
C LYS A 157 -19.50 -2.54 -2.88
N MET A 158 -18.20 -2.68 -3.12
CA MET A 158 -17.30 -3.40 -2.21
C MET A 158 -17.15 -2.71 -0.84
N TYR A 159 -17.11 -1.38 -0.81
CA TYR A 159 -16.88 -0.59 0.41
C TYR A 159 -18.14 0.12 0.94
N ASN A 160 -19.31 -0.17 0.36
CA ASN A 160 -20.59 0.46 0.69
C ASN A 160 -20.51 1.99 0.70
N ILE A 161 -19.95 2.56 -0.37
CA ILE A 161 -19.86 4.01 -0.52
C ILE A 161 -21.27 4.54 -0.82
N THR A 162 -21.81 5.33 0.10
CA THR A 162 -23.18 5.84 -0.04
C THR A 162 -23.22 7.08 -0.92
N LYS A 163 -24.40 7.43 -1.42
CA LYS A 163 -24.57 8.62 -2.28
C LYS A 163 -24.29 9.91 -1.51
N GLU A 164 -24.58 9.92 -0.21
CA GLU A 164 -24.36 11.05 0.70
C GLU A 164 -22.86 11.29 0.95
N GLU A 165 -22.06 10.21 0.98
CA GLU A 165 -20.59 10.29 1.13
C GLU A 165 -19.92 10.91 -0.10
N ILE A 166 -20.50 10.72 -1.29
CA ILE A 166 -19.98 11.29 -2.54
C ILE A 166 -20.70 12.59 -2.94
N ASP A 167 -21.74 12.98 -2.21
CA ASP A 167 -22.50 14.18 -2.51
C ASP A 167 -21.68 15.42 -2.15
N LEU A 168 -21.26 16.12 -3.20
CA LEU A 168 -20.53 17.37 -3.12
C LEU A 168 -21.46 18.54 -2.73
N GLY A 169 -22.79 18.35 -2.71
CA GLY A 169 -23.76 19.31 -2.21
C GLY A 169 -23.61 20.70 -2.86
N ASN A 170 -23.58 21.75 -2.01
CA ASN A 170 -23.38 23.15 -2.38
C ASN A 170 -21.91 23.54 -2.63
N LEU A 171 -20.96 22.60 -2.61
CA LEU A 171 -19.54 22.88 -2.84
C LEU A 171 -19.16 22.82 -4.33
N LYS A 172 -20.14 22.99 -5.23
CA LYS A 172 -19.97 22.96 -6.70
C LYS A 172 -19.63 24.33 -7.28
#